data_AF-A0A816E073-F1
#
_entry.id   AF-A0A816E073-F1
#
_cell.length_a   1.000
_cell.length_b   1.000
_cell.length_c   1.000
_cell.angle_alpha   90.00
_cell.angle_beta   90.00
_cell.angle_gamma   90.00
#
_symmetry.space_group_name_H-M   'P 1'
#
loop_
_entity.id
_entity.type
_entity.pdbx_description
1 polymer ?
#
loop_
_entity_poly.entity_id
_entity_poly.type
_entity_poly.pdbx_seq_one_letter_code
_entity_poly.pdbx_strand_id
1 'polypeptide(L)'
;MPLVSLEQAVEPLVPILPDVLRHAYVAKQNCKKPADNLTQDESASIMIYTMEWDPPEECLYVTLNNTLRAKDRQKKLQPWYLYLRLFLNALFRLPLLSITAYRGVKLNLGHRYIEGETIVWWGFSSCTTSISVLESDLFLGKTGTRTMFTLHCKSARDISKHSWNSIEDEVLLMAATQFKVTGSLNQGNLHIIQLEETMPPFSLLQPVPIVGALPIHLNPSESMCSSVVYIPGSSLNEEDLQSLVNVCLSNDNERVDMHGGRRAAFQYLSQLKSFGMDLSSYIDSKTWGKLIKKIKKLQYVDYYKQDFDENRDDTFEKYWELNSESRRIHSKAKKNRKYTTEHFQPEQLKVYFNKKQIENIPYSEATFESSRFVDSDARDNMRKYPISERKNKGQIKTIKGRIEQAVFRVPPGKQIIILDFADDRMPGGLFLYGASTQEETICYNSNTYRALLDFKYQRFDGGFMIPEFGCLYIKNVKFYQPVNPNVNKNVDIIAAACYDLTEVHGLHIKSKEDKDLESCTKKKFETIIASAQANSNDNGENTYLILGPIGCGAFQNDIKTITELWENVLSSPLNEYSKTKQHHAFEEIWFLSGKDDKLEIFEEIFDLHPKERLHAI
;
A
#
# COMPACT_ATOMS: atom_id res chain seq x y z
N MET A 1 11.60 2.42 -5.47
CA MET A 1 12.84 1.66 -5.76
C MET A 1 13.83 1.86 -4.62
N PRO A 2 14.72 0.92 -4.27
CA PRO A 2 15.90 1.21 -3.45
C PRO A 2 17.00 1.86 -4.32
N LEU A 3 18.01 2.48 -3.69
CA LEU A 3 19.26 2.80 -4.40
C LEU A 3 20.00 1.48 -4.66
N VAL A 4 20.54 1.31 -5.86
CA VAL A 4 21.26 0.12 -6.31
C VAL A 4 22.72 0.49 -6.62
N SER A 5 23.59 -0.50 -6.82
CA SER A 5 24.97 -0.21 -7.25
C SER A 5 24.98 0.40 -8.66
N LEU A 6 26.05 1.09 -9.06
CA LEU A 6 26.12 1.68 -10.40
C LEU A 6 25.95 0.61 -11.51
N GLU A 7 26.54 -0.57 -11.33
CA GLU A 7 26.43 -1.68 -12.29
C GLU A 7 24.98 -2.09 -12.49
N GLN A 8 24.24 -2.30 -11.39
CA GLN A 8 22.80 -2.60 -11.44
C GLN A 8 21.99 -1.44 -12.01
N ALA A 9 22.44 -0.20 -11.77
CA ALA A 9 21.76 0.99 -12.23
C ALA A 9 21.83 1.16 -13.76
N VAL A 10 22.95 0.75 -14.36
CA VAL A 10 23.17 0.85 -15.82
C VAL A 10 22.90 -0.44 -16.58
N GLU A 11 22.70 -1.59 -15.91
CA GLU A 11 22.41 -2.87 -16.56
C GLU A 11 21.21 -2.80 -17.54
N PRO A 12 20.08 -2.13 -17.22
CA PRO A 12 18.99 -1.97 -18.18
C PRO A 12 19.34 -1.08 -19.37
N LEU A 13 20.43 -0.31 -19.31
CA LEU A 13 20.88 0.57 -20.38
C LEU A 13 21.73 -0.16 -21.42
N VAL A 14 22.18 -1.40 -21.17
CA VAL A 14 23.02 -2.16 -22.10
C VAL A 14 22.45 -2.25 -23.53
N PRO A 15 21.13 -2.45 -23.76
CA PRO A 15 20.58 -2.45 -25.11
C PRO A 15 20.64 -1.10 -25.83
N ILE A 16 20.80 0.01 -25.09
CA ILE A 16 20.88 1.38 -25.60
C ILE A 16 22.34 1.84 -25.71
N LEU A 17 23.15 1.42 -24.74
CA LEU A 17 24.54 1.79 -24.53
C LEU A 17 25.35 0.51 -24.29
N PRO A 18 25.80 -0.17 -25.35
CA PRO A 18 26.42 -1.51 -25.25
C PRO A 18 27.61 -1.56 -24.29
N ASP A 19 28.44 -0.51 -24.26
CA ASP A 19 29.66 -0.45 -23.45
C ASP A 19 29.44 0.12 -22.02
N VAL A 20 28.21 0.45 -21.62
CA VAL A 20 27.93 1.20 -20.38
C VAL A 20 28.42 0.50 -19.11
N LEU A 21 28.41 -0.84 -19.07
CA LEU A 21 28.93 -1.60 -17.93
C LEU A 21 30.45 -1.45 -17.78
N ARG A 22 31.19 -1.40 -18.89
CA ARG A 22 32.64 -1.15 -18.89
C ARG A 22 32.93 0.24 -18.34
N HIS A 23 32.19 1.25 -18.80
CA HIS A 23 32.35 2.63 -18.34
C HIS A 23 31.93 2.81 -16.87
N ALA A 24 30.89 2.11 -16.41
CA ALA A 24 30.50 2.07 -15.00
C ALA A 24 31.60 1.47 -14.10
N TYR A 25 32.26 0.40 -14.55
CA TYR A 25 33.41 -0.16 -13.85
C TYR A 25 34.54 0.88 -13.72
N VAL A 26 34.91 1.55 -14.82
CA VAL A 26 35.95 2.60 -14.83
C VAL A 26 35.57 3.75 -13.91
N ALA A 27 34.33 4.24 -13.98
CA ALA A 27 33.84 5.31 -13.12
C ALA A 27 33.97 4.95 -11.61
N LYS A 28 33.59 3.72 -11.24
CA LYS A 28 33.75 3.24 -9.85
C LYS A 28 35.19 3.11 -9.39
N GLN A 29 36.09 2.67 -10.26
CA GLN A 29 37.52 2.58 -9.90
C GLN A 29 38.11 3.96 -9.57
N ASN A 30 37.62 5.03 -10.22
CA ASN A 30 38.03 6.41 -9.96
C ASN A 30 37.34 7.04 -8.73
N CYS A 31 36.29 6.41 -8.18
CA CYS A 31 35.52 6.93 -7.06
C CYS A 31 35.69 6.14 -5.75
N LYS A 32 36.84 5.49 -5.52
CA LYS A 32 37.08 4.65 -4.31
C LYS A 32 37.04 5.41 -2.99
N LYS A 33 37.37 6.70 -3.02
CA LYS A 33 37.37 7.62 -1.85
C LYS A 33 36.70 8.93 -2.26
N PRO A 34 35.37 8.91 -2.45
CA PRO A 34 34.64 10.06 -2.98
C PRO A 34 34.63 11.23 -1.97
N ALA A 35 34.58 12.46 -2.49
CA ALA A 35 34.41 13.67 -1.69
C ALA A 35 32.94 13.85 -1.24
N ASP A 36 32.69 14.92 -0.48
CA ASP A 36 31.34 15.45 -0.19
C ASP A 36 30.37 14.43 0.46
N ASN A 37 30.94 13.47 1.20
CA ASN A 37 30.24 12.37 1.88
C ASN A 37 29.40 11.47 0.96
N LEU A 38 29.61 11.50 -0.36
CA LEU A 38 28.94 10.60 -1.28
C LEU A 38 29.45 9.16 -1.09
N THR A 39 28.63 8.17 -1.44
CA THR A 39 29.08 6.80 -1.58
C THR A 39 29.85 6.64 -2.90
N GLN A 40 30.61 5.54 -3.02
CA GLN A 40 31.33 5.23 -4.25
C GLN A 40 30.39 5.17 -5.46
N ASP A 41 29.23 4.53 -5.33
CA ASP A 41 28.25 4.40 -6.42
C ASP A 41 27.59 5.74 -6.79
N GLU A 42 27.28 6.59 -5.79
CA GLU A 42 26.74 7.94 -6.04
C GLU A 42 27.75 8.81 -6.78
N SER A 43 28.99 8.90 -6.30
CA SER A 43 30.04 9.66 -6.98
C SER A 43 30.33 9.10 -8.38
N ALA A 44 30.36 7.77 -8.52
CA ALA A 44 30.59 7.12 -9.81
C ALA A 44 29.44 7.35 -10.80
N SER A 45 28.21 7.54 -10.31
CA SER A 45 27.07 7.87 -11.16
C SER A 45 27.18 9.27 -11.77
N ILE A 46 27.80 10.22 -11.06
CA ILE A 46 28.14 11.55 -11.58
C ILE A 46 29.32 11.44 -12.54
N MET A 47 30.35 10.68 -12.17
CA MET A 47 31.54 10.46 -12.99
C MET A 47 31.20 9.90 -14.38
N ILE A 48 30.39 8.83 -14.45
CA ILE A 48 29.97 8.24 -15.73
C ILE A 48 29.06 9.18 -16.55
N TYR A 49 28.29 10.06 -15.90
CA TYR A 49 27.51 11.08 -16.60
C TYR A 49 28.43 12.01 -17.40
N THR A 50 29.49 12.51 -16.77
CA THR A 50 30.45 13.45 -17.39
C THR A 50 31.51 12.78 -18.27
N MET A 51 31.50 11.46 -18.37
CA MET A 51 32.52 10.72 -19.10
C MET A 51 32.24 10.77 -20.60
N GLU A 52 33.29 11.05 -21.37
CA GLU A 52 33.25 11.01 -22.83
C GLU A 52 33.88 9.71 -23.34
N TRP A 53 33.25 9.10 -24.34
CA TRP A 53 33.76 7.95 -25.06
C TRP A 53 33.29 7.95 -26.51
N ASP A 54 33.94 7.14 -27.34
CA ASP A 54 33.57 6.98 -28.75
C ASP A 54 32.63 5.78 -28.93
N PRO A 55 31.57 5.90 -29.77
CA PRO A 55 31.19 7.13 -30.46
C PRO A 55 30.42 8.12 -29.53
N PRO A 56 30.48 9.45 -29.78
CA PRO A 56 29.92 10.45 -28.86
C PRO A 56 28.39 10.33 -28.64
N GLU A 57 27.66 9.85 -29.64
CA GLU A 57 26.23 9.57 -29.56
C GLU A 57 25.87 8.46 -28.57
N GLU A 58 26.84 7.63 -28.16
CA GLU A 58 26.68 6.61 -27.14
C GLU A 58 27.16 7.09 -25.75
N CYS A 59 27.67 8.31 -25.62
CA CYS A 59 27.96 8.89 -24.31
C CYS A 59 26.69 8.97 -23.48
N LEU A 60 26.78 8.56 -22.21
CA LEU A 60 25.62 8.47 -21.34
C LEU A 60 24.86 9.80 -21.23
N TYR A 61 25.55 10.94 -21.07
CA TYR A 61 24.89 12.24 -20.99
C TYR A 61 24.21 12.64 -22.31
N VAL A 62 24.77 12.27 -23.46
CA VAL A 62 24.19 12.59 -24.77
C VAL A 62 22.87 11.85 -24.92
N THR A 63 22.90 10.54 -24.73
CA THR A 63 21.73 9.67 -24.87
C THR A 63 20.67 9.99 -23.82
N LEU A 64 21.04 10.24 -22.56
CA LEU A 64 20.10 10.61 -21.52
C LEU A 64 19.42 11.95 -21.85
N ASN A 65 20.19 12.98 -22.20
CA ASN A 65 19.61 14.30 -22.47
C ASN A 65 18.80 14.31 -23.76
N ASN A 66 19.14 13.51 -24.76
CA ASN A 66 18.30 13.29 -25.94
C ASN A 66 16.98 12.61 -25.55
N THR A 67 17.04 11.62 -24.68
CA THR A 67 15.88 10.92 -24.14
C THR A 67 14.96 11.88 -23.37
N LEU A 68 15.51 12.73 -22.51
CA LEU A 68 14.76 13.74 -21.74
C LEU A 68 14.05 14.78 -22.65
N ARG A 69 14.59 15.06 -23.84
CA ARG A 69 14.01 15.99 -24.82
C ARG A 69 13.04 15.32 -25.80
N ALA A 70 12.94 14.00 -25.80
CA ALA A 70 12.09 13.27 -26.74
C ALA A 70 10.59 13.53 -26.48
N LYS A 71 9.78 13.52 -27.54
CA LYS A 71 8.31 13.64 -27.43
C LYS A 71 7.70 12.45 -26.69
N ASP A 72 8.24 11.26 -26.92
CA ASP A 72 7.87 9.98 -26.31
C ASP A 72 8.75 9.60 -25.10
N ARG A 73 9.35 10.61 -24.43
CA ARG A 73 10.29 10.41 -23.33
C ARG A 73 9.77 9.50 -22.22
N GLN A 74 8.46 9.46 -21.96
CA GLN A 74 7.85 8.60 -20.94
C GLN A 74 8.20 7.12 -21.16
N LYS A 75 8.11 6.63 -22.40
CA LYS A 75 8.46 5.24 -22.74
C LYS A 75 9.97 5.04 -22.77
N LYS A 76 10.71 6.00 -23.34
CA LYS A 76 12.16 5.89 -23.53
C LYS A 76 12.96 6.03 -22.23
N LEU A 77 12.40 6.62 -21.18
CA LEU A 77 13.05 6.77 -19.88
C LEU A 77 12.96 5.51 -19.00
N GLN A 78 12.11 4.54 -19.31
CA GLN A 78 11.95 3.32 -18.49
C GLN A 78 13.31 2.62 -18.18
N PRO A 79 14.21 2.42 -19.16
CA PRO A 79 15.51 1.79 -18.89
C PRO A 79 16.44 2.65 -18.02
N TRP A 80 16.17 3.96 -17.93
CA TRP A 80 16.98 4.94 -17.20
C TRP A 80 16.60 5.07 -15.72
N TYR A 81 15.49 4.50 -15.27
CA TYR A 81 14.94 4.75 -13.93
C TYR A 81 15.89 4.40 -12.77
N LEU A 82 16.62 3.28 -12.87
CA LEU A 82 17.59 2.91 -11.83
C LEU A 82 18.78 3.87 -11.80
N TYR A 83 19.34 4.18 -12.97
CA TYR A 83 20.44 5.15 -13.12
C TYR A 83 20.04 6.55 -12.65
N LEU A 84 18.92 7.09 -13.14
CA LEU A 84 18.42 8.43 -12.78
C LEU A 84 18.18 8.55 -11.28
N ARG A 85 17.70 7.50 -10.62
CA ARG A 85 17.52 7.52 -9.17
C ARG A 85 18.85 7.66 -8.43
N LEU A 86 19.85 6.86 -8.80
CA LEU A 86 21.19 6.91 -8.19
C LEU A 86 21.85 8.27 -8.42
N PHE A 87 21.80 8.74 -9.67
CA PHE A 87 22.37 10.01 -10.11
C PHE A 87 21.70 11.21 -9.44
N LEU A 88 20.36 11.30 -9.44
CA LEU A 88 19.64 12.38 -8.78
C LEU A 88 19.87 12.38 -7.27
N ASN A 89 19.92 11.20 -6.63
CA ASN A 89 20.23 11.10 -5.20
C ASN A 89 21.61 11.68 -4.89
N ALA A 90 22.62 11.37 -5.71
CA ALA A 90 23.96 11.93 -5.59
C ALA A 90 23.94 13.47 -5.70
N LEU A 91 23.26 14.01 -6.72
CA LEU A 91 23.16 15.46 -6.94
C LEU A 91 22.40 16.20 -5.82
N PHE A 92 21.35 15.59 -5.25
CA PHE A 92 20.60 16.21 -4.15
C PHE A 92 21.38 16.30 -2.84
N ARG A 93 22.43 15.50 -2.68
CA ARG A 93 23.33 15.56 -1.52
C ARG A 93 24.42 16.62 -1.65
N LEU A 94 24.62 17.17 -2.84
CA LEU A 94 25.54 18.28 -3.08
C LEU A 94 24.87 19.62 -2.72
N PRO A 95 25.59 20.58 -2.12
CA PRO A 95 25.04 21.90 -1.76
C PRO A 95 24.50 22.68 -2.97
N LEU A 96 23.50 23.54 -2.71
CA LEU A 96 23.02 24.53 -3.69
C LEU A 96 24.03 25.67 -3.82
N LEU A 97 24.33 26.05 -5.07
CA LEU A 97 25.14 27.21 -5.38
C LEU A 97 24.33 28.25 -6.16
N SER A 98 24.33 29.48 -5.66
CA SER A 98 23.83 30.66 -6.35
C SER A 98 25.00 31.39 -6.99
N ILE A 99 25.22 31.18 -8.29
CA ILE A 99 26.44 31.57 -9.00
C ILE A 99 26.14 32.00 -10.44
N THR A 100 27.11 32.64 -11.09
CA THR A 100 27.09 32.81 -12.54
C THR A 100 27.84 31.66 -13.19
N ALA A 101 27.20 30.95 -14.11
CA ALA A 101 27.78 29.86 -14.87
C ALA A 101 27.73 30.15 -16.38
N TYR A 102 28.59 29.49 -17.13
CA TYR A 102 28.75 29.67 -18.57
C TYR A 102 28.60 28.34 -19.30
N ARG A 103 27.98 28.38 -20.48
CA ARG A 103 27.85 27.20 -21.35
C ARG A 103 28.03 27.57 -22.81
N GLY A 104 28.83 26.80 -23.52
CA GLY A 104 29.04 26.94 -24.96
C GLY A 104 28.26 25.92 -25.76
N VAL A 105 27.74 26.31 -26.93
CA VAL A 105 27.16 25.41 -27.93
C VAL A 105 27.62 25.83 -29.32
N LYS A 106 28.15 24.91 -30.12
CA LYS A 106 28.63 25.16 -31.50
C LYS A 106 27.51 25.20 -32.55
N LEU A 107 26.42 25.93 -32.25
CA LEU A 107 25.27 26.17 -33.13
C LEU A 107 24.71 27.57 -32.89
N ASN A 108 24.00 28.15 -33.86
CA ASN A 108 23.18 29.35 -33.63
C ASN A 108 21.85 28.95 -33.01
N LEU A 109 21.64 29.35 -31.76
CA LEU A 109 20.39 29.17 -31.03
C LEU A 109 19.66 30.49 -30.77
N GLY A 110 20.21 31.64 -31.17
CA GLY A 110 19.72 32.96 -30.75
C GLY A 110 18.24 33.20 -31.04
N HIS A 111 17.74 32.69 -32.16
CA HIS A 111 16.32 32.78 -32.54
C HIS A 111 15.35 32.05 -31.59
N ARG A 112 15.83 31.16 -30.73
CA ARG A 112 15.01 30.40 -29.76
C ARG A 112 14.88 31.07 -28.40
N TYR A 113 15.60 32.17 -28.18
CA TYR A 113 15.72 32.84 -26.89
C TYR A 113 15.34 34.31 -27.06
N ILE A 114 14.04 34.57 -26.96
CA ILE A 114 13.45 35.91 -27.08
C ILE A 114 13.47 36.57 -25.71
N GLU A 115 14.00 37.79 -25.63
CA GLU A 115 14.11 38.53 -24.37
C GLU A 115 12.74 38.72 -23.70
N GLY A 116 12.69 38.48 -22.39
CA GLY A 116 11.48 38.51 -21.59
C GLY A 116 10.72 37.19 -21.51
N GLU A 117 10.94 36.24 -22.43
CA GLU A 117 10.27 34.94 -22.41
C GLU A 117 10.79 34.01 -21.31
N THR A 118 9.91 33.11 -20.87
CA THR A 118 10.23 32.02 -19.95
C THR A 118 10.42 30.73 -20.74
N ILE A 119 11.53 30.04 -20.48
CA ILE A 119 11.90 28.78 -21.14
C ILE A 119 12.24 27.71 -20.10
N VAL A 120 12.24 26.45 -20.52
CA VAL A 120 12.64 25.31 -19.68
C VAL A 120 13.73 24.50 -20.37
N TRP A 121 14.85 24.30 -19.67
CA TRP A 121 15.89 23.38 -20.09
C TRP A 121 15.58 21.97 -19.57
N TRP A 122 14.99 21.15 -20.44
CA TRP A 122 14.51 19.81 -20.06
C TRP A 122 15.61 18.76 -19.79
N GLY A 123 16.83 18.98 -20.28
CA GLY A 123 17.98 18.12 -20.00
C GLY A 123 18.86 18.70 -18.91
N PHE A 124 19.67 17.85 -18.28
CA PHE A 124 20.77 18.29 -17.43
C PHE A 124 21.78 19.09 -18.26
N SER A 125 22.36 20.11 -17.64
CA SER A 125 23.27 21.02 -18.34
C SER A 125 24.56 21.19 -17.55
N SER A 126 25.62 20.56 -18.02
CA SER A 126 26.98 20.84 -17.57
C SER A 126 27.39 22.25 -18.02
N CYS A 127 27.98 22.99 -17.10
CA CYS A 127 28.40 24.37 -17.25
C CYS A 127 29.73 24.56 -16.49
N THR A 128 30.40 25.67 -16.76
CA THR A 128 31.63 26.05 -16.06
C THR A 128 31.45 27.39 -15.36
N THR A 129 32.10 27.60 -14.22
CA THR A 129 32.18 28.94 -13.61
C THR A 129 33.31 29.80 -14.20
N SER A 130 34.23 29.16 -14.93
CA SER A 130 35.41 29.78 -15.51
C SER A 130 35.19 30.09 -17.00
N ILE A 131 34.78 31.32 -17.32
CA ILE A 131 34.45 31.73 -18.69
C ILE A 131 35.58 31.47 -19.71
N SER A 132 36.85 31.56 -19.27
CA SER A 132 38.02 31.32 -20.10
C SER A 132 38.08 29.90 -20.67
N VAL A 133 37.43 28.93 -20.03
CA VAL A 133 37.33 27.53 -20.50
C VAL A 133 36.62 27.47 -21.86
N LEU A 134 35.69 28.39 -22.14
CA LEU A 134 35.00 28.45 -23.43
C LEU A 134 35.90 28.83 -24.61
N GLU A 135 37.10 29.37 -24.38
CA GLU A 135 38.05 29.62 -25.47
C GLU A 135 38.58 28.34 -26.11
N SER A 136 38.55 27.22 -25.39
CA SER A 136 38.99 25.93 -25.90
C SER A 136 38.02 25.40 -26.95
N ASP A 137 38.58 24.86 -28.03
CA ASP A 137 37.82 24.22 -29.11
C ASP A 137 37.05 22.98 -28.62
N LEU A 138 37.36 22.42 -27.44
CA LEU A 138 36.56 21.34 -26.85
C LEU A 138 35.15 21.82 -26.48
N PHE A 139 35.00 23.05 -25.99
CA PHE A 139 33.74 23.57 -25.45
C PHE A 139 33.00 24.49 -26.43
N LEU A 140 33.58 25.65 -26.77
CA LEU A 140 32.96 26.64 -27.66
C LEU A 140 33.90 27.06 -28.80
N GLY A 141 35.16 27.37 -28.47
CA GLY A 141 36.17 27.78 -29.44
C GLY A 141 35.99 29.22 -29.97
N LYS A 142 36.93 29.65 -30.82
CA LYS A 142 36.99 31.03 -31.35
C LYS A 142 36.39 31.19 -32.74
N THR A 143 36.04 30.10 -33.42
CA THR A 143 35.59 30.10 -34.81
C THR A 143 34.26 29.37 -34.99
N GLY A 144 33.63 29.50 -36.17
CA GLY A 144 32.34 28.89 -36.47
C GLY A 144 31.14 29.58 -35.80
N THR A 145 29.95 29.24 -36.29
CA THR A 145 28.66 29.74 -35.76
C THR A 145 28.36 29.09 -34.42
N ARG A 146 28.14 29.89 -33.38
CA ARG A 146 28.10 29.40 -32.01
C ARG A 146 27.29 30.29 -31.06
N THR A 147 26.84 29.70 -29.96
CA THR A 147 26.07 30.38 -28.91
C THR A 147 26.77 30.21 -27.57
N MET A 148 26.99 31.31 -26.86
CA MET A 148 27.43 31.35 -25.47
C MET A 148 26.25 31.73 -24.58
N PHE A 149 26.04 30.96 -23.52
CA PHE A 149 25.08 31.27 -22.47
C PHE A 149 25.80 31.81 -21.24
N THR A 150 25.29 32.91 -20.70
CA THR A 150 25.59 33.40 -19.34
C THR A 150 24.38 33.14 -18.48
N LEU A 151 24.55 32.37 -17.42
CA LEU A 151 23.47 31.84 -16.60
C LEU A 151 23.60 32.38 -15.17
N HIS A 152 22.60 33.12 -14.70
CA HIS A 152 22.48 33.45 -13.28
C HIS A 152 21.68 32.35 -12.59
N CYS A 153 22.40 31.39 -12.01
CA CYS A 153 21.85 30.20 -11.40
C CYS A 153 21.61 30.42 -9.91
N LYS A 154 20.52 29.83 -9.39
CA LYS A 154 20.13 29.80 -7.97
C LYS A 154 20.29 28.39 -7.39
N SER A 155 20.31 27.35 -8.23
CA SER A 155 20.33 25.95 -7.78
C SER A 155 21.41 25.08 -8.45
N ALA A 156 22.54 25.65 -8.87
CA ALA A 156 23.63 24.87 -9.45
C ALA A 156 24.25 23.89 -8.43
N ARG A 157 24.81 22.78 -8.90
CA ARG A 157 25.59 21.82 -8.09
C ARG A 157 27.04 21.79 -8.57
N ASP A 158 27.98 22.01 -7.67
CA ASP A 158 29.40 21.77 -7.97
C ASP A 158 29.65 20.27 -8.05
N ILE A 159 30.08 19.81 -9.22
CA ILE A 159 30.41 18.41 -9.49
C ILE A 159 31.88 18.23 -9.85
N SER A 160 32.71 19.27 -9.72
CA SER A 160 34.13 19.26 -10.12
C SER A 160 34.95 18.13 -9.48
N LYS A 161 34.63 17.74 -8.24
CA LYS A 161 35.28 16.62 -7.53
C LYS A 161 34.76 15.25 -7.91
N HIS A 162 33.72 15.20 -8.73
CA HIS A 162 32.98 14.00 -9.11
C HIS A 162 32.89 13.80 -10.61
N SER A 163 33.41 14.75 -11.41
CA SER A 163 33.41 14.70 -12.86
C SER A 163 34.64 13.97 -13.42
N TRP A 164 34.50 13.49 -14.65
CA TRP A 164 35.56 12.82 -15.41
C TRP A 164 36.70 13.78 -15.78
N ASN A 165 36.35 15.03 -16.08
CA ASN A 165 37.30 16.03 -16.50
C ASN A 165 37.62 16.99 -15.35
N SER A 166 38.74 16.76 -14.67
CA SER A 166 39.14 17.52 -13.47
C SER A 166 39.71 18.93 -13.78
N ILE A 167 39.69 19.35 -15.04
CA ILE A 167 40.34 20.58 -15.51
C ILE A 167 39.41 21.80 -15.37
N GLU A 168 38.10 21.61 -15.26
CA GLU A 168 37.13 22.70 -15.13
C GLU A 168 36.42 22.69 -13.77
N ASP A 169 36.05 23.90 -13.31
CA ASP A 169 35.15 24.10 -12.18
C ASP A 169 33.70 23.76 -12.61
N GLU A 170 33.49 22.48 -12.91
CA GLU A 170 32.26 21.97 -13.50
C GLU A 170 31.09 22.09 -12.51
N VAL A 171 30.03 22.73 -12.97
CA VAL A 171 28.76 22.82 -12.25
C VAL A 171 27.66 22.24 -13.11
N LEU A 172 26.79 21.46 -12.48
CA LEU A 172 25.65 20.84 -13.14
C LEU A 172 24.36 21.54 -12.77
N LEU A 173 23.57 21.86 -13.80
CA LEU A 173 22.19 22.30 -13.65
C LEU A 173 21.25 21.09 -13.80
N MET A 174 20.25 21.03 -12.92
CA MET A 174 19.25 19.97 -12.93
C MET A 174 18.44 20.02 -14.24
N ALA A 175 17.92 18.87 -14.66
CA ALA A 175 16.92 18.85 -15.74
C ALA A 175 15.66 19.66 -15.35
N ALA A 176 14.86 20.04 -16.34
CA ALA A 176 13.67 20.88 -16.17
C ALA A 176 13.90 22.21 -15.40
N THR A 177 15.09 22.81 -15.51
CA THR A 177 15.37 24.12 -14.91
C THR A 177 14.71 25.23 -15.74
N GLN A 178 13.97 26.13 -15.07
CA GLN A 178 13.26 27.24 -15.71
C GLN A 178 14.10 28.52 -15.71
N PHE A 179 14.17 29.18 -16.86
CA PHE A 179 14.88 30.45 -17.02
C PHE A 179 13.97 31.51 -17.61
N LYS A 180 14.22 32.76 -17.21
CA LYS A 180 13.79 33.94 -17.96
C LYS A 180 14.94 34.42 -18.84
N VAL A 181 14.67 34.72 -20.10
CA VAL A 181 15.65 35.35 -20.99
C VAL A 181 15.78 36.81 -20.63
N THR A 182 16.97 37.23 -20.18
CA THR A 182 17.23 38.61 -19.71
C THR A 182 18.02 39.44 -20.70
N GLY A 183 18.64 38.81 -21.70
CA GLY A 183 19.36 39.52 -22.76
C GLY A 183 19.76 38.60 -23.91
N SER A 184 19.79 39.16 -25.11
CA SER A 184 20.23 38.48 -26.33
C SER A 184 21.05 39.43 -27.19
N LEU A 185 22.27 39.02 -27.54
CA LEU A 185 23.19 39.80 -28.36
C LEU A 185 23.72 38.97 -29.53
N ASN A 186 23.59 39.50 -30.75
CA ASN A 186 24.18 38.93 -31.95
C ASN A 186 25.47 39.68 -32.31
N GLN A 187 26.61 38.99 -32.29
CA GLN A 187 27.92 39.49 -32.74
C GLN A 187 28.43 38.69 -33.95
N GLY A 188 27.59 38.57 -34.97
CA GLY A 188 27.91 37.85 -36.20
C GLY A 188 27.84 36.33 -36.00
N ASN A 189 29.00 35.68 -35.92
CA ASN A 189 29.08 34.23 -35.73
C ASN A 189 28.96 33.80 -34.25
N LEU A 190 29.04 34.75 -33.31
CA LEU A 190 28.84 34.51 -31.88
C LEU A 190 27.51 35.12 -31.44
N HIS A 191 26.64 34.28 -30.89
CA HIS A 191 25.41 34.70 -30.21
C HIS A 191 25.60 34.59 -28.70
N ILE A 192 25.25 35.62 -27.96
CA ILE A 192 25.37 35.65 -26.50
C ILE A 192 23.97 35.76 -25.91
N ILE A 193 23.59 34.81 -25.06
CA ILE A 193 22.28 34.75 -24.42
C ILE A 193 22.46 34.81 -22.90
N GLN A 194 21.74 35.70 -22.25
CA GLN A 194 21.70 35.82 -20.80
C GLN A 194 20.39 35.26 -20.26
N LEU A 195 20.51 34.37 -19.27
CA LEU A 195 19.39 33.70 -18.63
C LEU A 195 19.44 33.91 -17.12
N GLU A 196 18.30 34.18 -16.51
CA GLU A 196 18.15 34.17 -15.05
C GLU A 196 17.29 32.99 -14.63
N GLU A 197 17.80 32.16 -13.72
CA GLU A 197 17.03 31.04 -13.16
C GLU A 197 15.82 31.59 -12.36
N THR A 198 14.66 31.04 -12.66
CA THR A 198 13.39 31.41 -12.05
C THR A 198 12.75 30.17 -11.42
N MET A 199 12.00 30.38 -10.33
CA MET A 199 11.25 29.28 -9.72
C MET A 199 9.88 29.15 -10.40
N PRO A 200 9.56 28.00 -11.00
CA PRO A 200 8.23 27.75 -11.52
C PRO A 200 7.20 27.68 -10.38
N PRO A 201 5.90 27.93 -10.64
CA PRO A 201 4.84 27.86 -9.62
C PRO A 201 4.63 26.45 -9.03
N PHE A 202 5.21 25.44 -9.67
CA PHE A 202 5.27 24.05 -9.21
C PHE A 202 6.62 23.46 -9.64
N SER A 203 7.21 22.57 -8.83
CA SER A 203 8.51 21.97 -9.14
C SER A 203 8.43 21.10 -10.40
N LEU A 204 9.22 21.41 -11.43
CA LEU A 204 9.26 20.66 -12.70
C LEU A 204 10.10 19.38 -12.62
N LEU A 205 11.00 19.31 -11.64
CA LEU A 205 11.60 18.09 -11.11
C LEU A 205 11.32 18.06 -9.62
N GLN A 206 10.66 17.03 -9.12
CA GLN A 206 10.49 16.89 -7.67
C GLN A 206 11.72 16.21 -7.07
N PRO A 207 12.43 16.86 -6.12
CA PRO A 207 13.43 16.16 -5.34
C PRO A 207 12.78 15.01 -4.57
N VAL A 208 13.48 13.87 -4.50
CA VAL A 208 13.10 12.81 -3.57
C VAL A 208 13.24 13.42 -2.17
N PRO A 209 12.16 13.52 -1.36
CA PRO A 209 12.25 14.16 -0.06
C PRO A 209 13.28 13.43 0.80
N ILE A 210 14.36 14.12 1.20
CA ILE A 210 15.13 13.71 2.37
C ILE A 210 14.17 13.92 3.54
N VAL A 211 13.77 12.82 4.18
CA VAL A 211 12.82 12.82 5.28
C VAL A 211 13.45 13.57 6.46
N GLY A 212 13.24 14.89 6.51
CA GLY A 212 13.31 15.70 7.71
C GLY A 212 12.01 15.53 8.48
N ALA A 213 12.11 14.99 9.69
CA ALA A 213 10.99 14.70 10.56
C ALA A 213 10.22 15.98 10.95
N LEU A 214 8.91 15.99 10.69
CA LEU A 214 7.96 16.59 11.63
C LEU A 214 7.77 15.57 12.76
N PRO A 215 7.74 15.99 14.03
CA PRO A 215 7.85 15.10 15.17
C PRO A 215 6.55 14.30 15.35
N ILE A 216 6.51 13.12 14.74
CA ILE A 216 5.79 12.01 15.32
C ILE A 216 6.81 11.39 16.29
N HIS A 217 6.58 11.53 17.59
CA HIS A 217 7.30 10.74 18.58
C HIS A 217 6.97 9.25 18.35
N LEU A 218 7.76 8.62 17.49
CA LEU A 218 8.06 7.20 17.54
C LEU A 218 9.58 7.11 17.46
N ASN A 219 10.23 7.10 18.62
CA ASN A 219 11.66 6.85 18.75
C ASN A 219 11.97 5.51 18.07
N PRO A 220 12.80 5.46 17.01
CA PRO A 220 13.20 4.20 16.37
C PRO A 220 14.38 3.53 17.09
N SER A 221 14.79 4.06 18.24
CA SER A 221 15.90 3.57 19.05
C SER A 221 15.44 3.22 20.45
N GLU A 222 14.52 2.24 20.56
CA GLU A 222 14.34 1.38 21.74
C GLU A 222 13.28 0.30 21.39
N SER A 223 13.69 -0.97 21.49
CA SER A 223 12.93 -2.21 21.31
C SER A 223 12.35 -2.55 19.92
N MET A 224 12.38 -3.85 19.58
CA MET A 224 11.45 -4.41 18.60
C MET A 224 10.04 -3.97 19.01
N CYS A 225 9.25 -3.42 18.07
CA CYS A 225 7.98 -2.76 18.38
C CYS A 225 7.05 -3.68 19.20
N SER A 226 6.56 -3.14 20.32
CA SER A 226 5.77 -3.76 21.38
C SER A 226 4.29 -3.98 21.02
N SER A 227 3.96 -4.12 19.73
CA SER A 227 2.59 -4.30 19.26
C SER A 227 2.12 -5.73 19.53
N VAL A 228 1.43 -5.96 20.64
CA VAL A 228 0.91 -7.27 20.99
C VAL A 228 -0.41 -7.50 20.23
N VAL A 229 -0.44 -8.52 19.37
CA VAL A 229 -1.70 -9.06 18.88
C VAL A 229 -2.24 -10.05 19.91
N TYR A 230 -3.48 -9.89 20.34
CA TYR A 230 -4.07 -10.88 21.24
C TYR A 230 -4.38 -12.15 20.44
N ILE A 231 -3.64 -13.22 20.72
CA ILE A 231 -3.98 -14.57 20.30
C ILE A 231 -3.88 -15.47 21.52
N PRO A 232 -4.97 -16.13 21.94
CA PRO A 232 -4.87 -17.23 22.89
C PRO A 232 -4.26 -18.41 22.16
N GLY A 233 -2.93 -18.56 22.25
CA GLY A 233 -2.19 -19.59 21.51
C GLY A 233 -2.72 -21.01 21.75
N SER A 234 -3.23 -21.29 22.96
CA SER A 234 -3.90 -22.56 23.31
C SER A 234 -5.16 -22.88 22.50
N SER A 235 -5.73 -21.89 21.81
CA SER A 235 -6.97 -22.03 21.05
C SER A 235 -6.76 -22.23 19.55
N LEU A 236 -5.52 -22.08 19.06
CA LEU A 236 -5.19 -22.37 17.67
C LEU A 236 -5.08 -23.88 17.46
N ASN A 237 -5.59 -24.35 16.33
CA ASN A 237 -5.42 -25.73 15.90
C ASN A 237 -4.25 -25.87 14.90
N GLU A 238 -3.96 -27.11 14.50
CA GLU A 238 -2.88 -27.43 13.56
C GLU A 238 -3.07 -26.74 12.20
N GLU A 239 -4.31 -26.66 11.71
CA GLU A 239 -4.63 -26.05 10.42
C GLU A 239 -4.41 -24.53 10.43
N ASP A 240 -4.71 -23.84 11.55
CA ASP A 240 -4.47 -22.41 11.72
C ASP A 240 -2.97 -22.08 11.63
N LEU A 241 -2.16 -22.87 12.35
CA LEU A 241 -0.70 -22.73 12.35
C LEU A 241 -0.13 -23.05 10.97
N GLN A 242 -0.60 -24.12 10.34
CA GLN A 242 -0.17 -24.48 8.98
C GLN A 242 -0.55 -23.39 7.97
N SER A 243 -1.74 -22.79 8.10
CA SER A 243 -2.18 -21.67 7.25
C SER A 243 -1.24 -20.47 7.37
N LEU A 244 -0.90 -20.05 8.60
CA LEU A 244 0.07 -18.98 8.85
C LEU A 244 1.45 -19.29 8.26
N VAL A 245 1.93 -20.52 8.42
CA VAL A 245 3.20 -20.98 7.85
C VAL A 245 3.16 -20.96 6.32
N ASN A 246 2.06 -21.40 5.71
CA ASN A 246 1.88 -21.37 4.26
C ASN A 246 1.95 -19.94 3.70
N VAL A 247 1.32 -18.97 4.37
CA VAL A 247 1.45 -17.54 4.01
C VAL A 247 2.91 -17.08 4.12
N CYS A 248 3.60 -17.47 5.20
CA CYS A 248 5.01 -17.15 5.41
C CYS A 248 5.93 -17.70 4.29
N LEU A 249 5.66 -18.94 3.86
CA LEU A 249 6.49 -19.67 2.91
C LEU A 249 6.05 -19.53 1.45
N SER A 250 4.93 -18.84 1.19
CA SER A 250 4.43 -18.64 -0.17
C SER A 250 5.49 -18.02 -1.09
N ASN A 251 5.58 -18.58 -2.29
CA ASN A 251 6.43 -18.11 -3.38
C ASN A 251 5.79 -16.95 -4.18
N ASP A 252 4.47 -16.75 -4.01
CA ASP A 252 3.73 -15.66 -4.64
C ASP A 252 3.92 -14.37 -3.83
N ASN A 253 5.05 -13.70 -4.09
CA ASN A 253 5.40 -12.46 -3.41
C ASN A 253 4.45 -11.32 -3.80
N GLU A 254 4.00 -11.28 -5.05
CA GLU A 254 3.10 -10.23 -5.55
C GLU A 254 1.81 -10.25 -4.74
N ARG A 255 1.16 -11.41 -4.63
CA ARG A 255 -0.13 -11.52 -3.94
C ARG A 255 -0.04 -11.49 -2.42
N VAL A 256 1.05 -12.00 -1.83
CA VAL A 256 1.16 -12.09 -0.35
C VAL A 256 1.78 -10.83 0.25
N ASP A 257 2.71 -10.19 -0.46
CA ASP A 257 3.44 -9.06 0.10
C ASP A 257 2.85 -7.70 -0.27
N MET A 258 1.95 -7.60 -1.27
CA MET A 258 1.30 -6.33 -1.70
C MET A 258 0.87 -5.45 -0.51
N HIS A 259 0.31 -6.08 0.52
CA HIS A 259 -0.11 -5.43 1.76
C HIS A 259 0.62 -5.95 3.00
N GLY A 260 1.76 -6.60 2.83
CA GLY A 260 2.57 -7.15 3.92
C GLY A 260 1.91 -8.33 4.64
N GLY A 261 1.08 -9.12 3.95
CA GLY A 261 0.44 -10.32 4.53
C GLY A 261 1.48 -11.30 5.10
N ARG A 262 2.64 -11.47 4.43
CA ARG A 262 3.75 -12.27 4.99
C ARG A 262 4.26 -11.72 6.32
N ARG A 263 4.36 -10.39 6.43
CA ARG A 263 4.80 -9.73 7.66
C ARG A 263 3.80 -9.96 8.78
N ALA A 264 2.50 -9.79 8.49
CA ALA A 264 1.45 -10.05 9.47
C ALA A 264 1.47 -11.51 9.94
N ALA A 265 1.57 -12.48 9.02
CA ALA A 265 1.65 -13.91 9.34
C ALA A 265 2.88 -14.24 10.21
N PHE A 266 4.04 -13.65 9.86
CA PHE A 266 5.25 -13.83 10.64
C PHE A 266 5.16 -13.20 12.04
N GLN A 267 4.48 -12.06 12.19
CA GLN A 267 4.25 -11.45 13.50
C GLN A 267 3.42 -12.37 14.39
N TYR A 268 2.33 -12.94 13.86
CA TYR A 268 1.54 -13.94 14.58
C TYR A 268 2.39 -15.13 15.05
N LEU A 269 3.13 -15.77 14.14
CA LEU A 269 3.98 -16.91 14.49
C LEU A 269 5.09 -16.54 15.47
N SER A 270 5.73 -15.38 15.30
CA SER A 270 6.79 -14.91 16.19
C SER A 270 6.27 -14.67 17.59
N GLN A 271 5.05 -14.15 17.70
CA GLN A 271 4.40 -13.90 18.97
C GLN A 271 4.01 -15.21 19.67
N LEU A 272 3.42 -16.16 18.95
CA LEU A 272 3.13 -17.50 19.49
C LEU A 272 4.39 -18.19 20.01
N LYS A 273 5.49 -18.10 19.25
CA LYS A 273 6.81 -18.61 19.66
C LYS A 273 7.34 -17.89 20.89
N SER A 274 7.13 -16.57 21.02
CA SER A 274 7.53 -15.80 22.19
C SER A 274 6.76 -16.20 23.46
N PHE A 275 5.54 -16.72 23.31
CA PHE A 275 4.74 -17.29 24.39
C PHE A 275 5.06 -18.77 24.66
N GLY A 276 6.14 -19.31 24.09
CA GLY A 276 6.60 -20.66 24.35
C GLY A 276 5.92 -21.76 23.53
N MET A 277 5.10 -21.40 22.52
CA MET A 277 4.57 -22.40 21.59
C MET A 277 5.69 -23.00 20.75
N ASP A 278 5.79 -24.32 20.73
CA ASP A 278 6.71 -25.02 19.83
C ASP A 278 6.15 -25.05 18.41
N LEU A 279 6.88 -24.43 17.48
CA LEU A 279 6.56 -24.39 16.05
C LEU A 279 7.41 -25.36 15.23
N SER A 280 8.28 -26.15 15.86
CA SER A 280 9.27 -26.99 15.18
C SER A 280 8.66 -28.07 14.29
N SER A 281 7.44 -28.53 14.60
CA SER A 281 6.67 -29.47 13.78
C SER A 281 6.11 -28.85 12.50
N TYR A 282 5.97 -27.53 12.44
CA TYR A 282 5.40 -26.81 11.30
C TYR A 282 6.46 -26.13 10.44
N ILE A 283 7.54 -25.65 11.06
CA ILE A 283 8.62 -24.92 10.39
C ILE A 283 9.96 -25.21 11.07
N ASP A 284 10.87 -25.82 10.32
CA ASP A 284 12.20 -26.15 10.83
C ASP A 284 13.05 -24.89 11.10
N SER A 285 14.04 -25.02 11.99
CA SER A 285 14.90 -23.90 12.42
C SER A 285 15.66 -23.22 11.27
N LYS A 286 16.07 -23.98 10.25
CA LYS A 286 16.78 -23.44 9.08
C LYS A 286 15.83 -22.60 8.23
N THR A 287 14.61 -23.07 8.02
CA THR A 287 13.55 -22.35 7.29
C THR A 287 13.09 -21.11 8.06
N TRP A 288 12.94 -21.20 9.39
CA TRP A 288 12.68 -20.05 10.26
C TRP A 288 13.77 -18.97 10.13
N GLY A 289 15.04 -19.37 10.15
CA GLY A 289 16.18 -18.45 9.96
C GLY A 289 16.18 -17.77 8.57
N LYS A 290 15.78 -18.48 7.51
CA LYS A 290 15.59 -17.90 6.17
C LYS A 290 14.43 -16.90 6.16
N LEU A 291 13.31 -17.24 6.82
CA LEU A 291 12.14 -16.38 6.92
C LEU A 291 12.49 -15.07 7.62
N ILE A 292 13.22 -15.08 8.74
CA ILE A 292 13.71 -13.86 9.41
C ILE A 292 14.49 -12.98 8.43
N LYS A 293 15.41 -13.56 7.64
CA LYS A 293 16.17 -12.81 6.64
C LYS A 293 15.27 -12.24 5.54
N LYS A 294 14.26 -12.99 5.10
CA LYS A 294 13.25 -12.56 4.11
C LYS A 294 12.41 -11.41 4.67
N ILE A 295 11.84 -11.54 5.87
CA ILE A 295 11.05 -10.50 6.55
C ILE A 295 11.87 -9.24 6.77
N LYS A 296 13.13 -9.34 7.22
CA LYS A 296 14.02 -8.18 7.33
C LYS A 296 14.15 -7.45 5.99
N LYS A 297 14.31 -8.17 4.87
CA LYS A 297 14.31 -7.52 3.54
C LYS A 297 12.98 -6.85 3.22
N LEU A 298 11.86 -7.49 3.57
CA LEU A 298 10.51 -6.91 3.38
C LEU A 298 10.26 -5.70 4.28
N GLN A 299 10.89 -5.56 5.45
CA GLN A 299 10.79 -4.33 6.27
C GLN A 299 11.26 -3.09 5.51
N TYR A 300 12.19 -3.26 4.56
CA TYR A 300 12.70 -2.18 3.72
C TYR A 300 11.90 -1.99 2.42
N VAL A 301 10.92 -2.85 2.12
CA VAL A 301 10.11 -2.84 0.88
C VAL A 301 8.63 -2.91 1.22
N ASP A 302 7.91 -1.81 1.03
CA ASP A 302 6.45 -1.74 1.20
C ASP A 302 5.80 -1.88 -0.18
N TYR A 303 5.11 -2.99 -0.44
CA TYR A 303 4.68 -3.36 -1.80
C TYR A 303 3.47 -2.55 -2.30
N TYR A 304 2.74 -1.86 -1.43
CA TYR A 304 1.79 -0.80 -1.82
C TYR A 304 2.45 0.36 -2.57
N LYS A 305 3.79 0.32 -2.65
CA LYS A 305 4.65 1.28 -3.33
C LYS A 305 5.32 0.73 -4.60
N GLN A 306 4.96 -0.47 -5.08
CA GLN A 306 5.50 -1.04 -6.31
C GLN A 306 4.60 -0.92 -7.55
N ASP A 307 3.35 -0.47 -7.42
CA ASP A 307 2.53 -0.14 -8.59
C ASP A 307 2.85 1.26 -9.12
N PHE A 308 3.65 1.25 -10.17
CA PHE A 308 3.98 2.35 -11.05
C PHE A 308 3.08 2.24 -12.28
N ASP A 309 2.02 3.05 -12.37
CA ASP A 309 1.29 3.28 -13.63
C ASP A 309 1.98 4.46 -14.34
N GLU A 310 2.65 4.13 -15.44
CA GLU A 310 3.54 5.03 -16.19
C GLU A 310 2.78 6.10 -16.98
N ASN A 311 1.44 6.04 -16.98
CA ASN A 311 0.57 6.95 -17.71
C ASN A 311 -0.13 7.99 -16.81
N ARG A 312 0.16 8.05 -15.50
CA ARG A 312 -0.41 9.06 -14.59
C ARG A 312 0.67 9.80 -13.80
N ASP A 313 0.56 11.12 -13.82
CA ASP A 313 1.43 12.13 -13.18
C ASP A 313 1.31 12.14 -11.65
N ASP A 314 1.51 10.99 -11.01
CA ASP A 314 1.41 10.83 -9.56
C ASP A 314 2.79 10.64 -8.93
N THR A 315 3.26 11.73 -8.35
CA THR A 315 4.46 11.83 -7.50
C THR A 315 4.41 10.80 -6.38
N PHE A 316 5.51 10.07 -6.15
CA PHE A 316 5.61 9.05 -5.10
C PHE A 316 5.24 9.62 -3.73
N GLU A 317 4.07 9.24 -3.23
CA GLU A 317 3.53 9.68 -1.97
C GLU A 317 3.60 8.53 -0.96
N LYS A 318 4.45 8.68 0.07
CA LYS A 318 4.66 7.64 1.09
C LYS A 318 3.41 7.54 1.98
N TYR A 319 2.84 6.34 2.09
CA TYR A 319 1.57 6.12 2.82
C TYR A 319 0.46 7.02 2.27
N TRP A 320 0.37 7.13 0.94
CA TRP A 320 -0.68 7.90 0.26
C TRP A 320 -2.08 7.45 0.68
N GLU A 321 -2.23 6.16 1.04
CA GLU A 321 -3.45 5.61 1.62
C GLU A 321 -3.79 6.17 3.01
N LEU A 322 -2.88 6.87 3.68
CA LEU A 322 -3.11 7.58 4.94
C LEU A 322 -3.37 9.08 4.71
N ASN A 323 -2.93 9.65 3.60
CA ASN A 323 -3.13 11.07 3.30
C ASN A 323 -4.49 11.30 2.63
N SER A 324 -5.42 11.96 3.33
CA SER A 324 -6.75 12.28 2.78
C SER A 324 -6.71 13.11 1.49
N GLU A 325 -5.64 13.89 1.30
CA GLU A 325 -5.49 14.78 0.15
C GLU A 325 -4.79 14.11 -1.05
N SER A 326 -4.29 12.88 -0.89
CA SER A 326 -3.53 12.16 -1.93
C SER A 326 -4.28 12.15 -3.27
N ARG A 327 -3.58 12.49 -4.36
CA ARG A 327 -4.16 12.45 -5.72
C ARG A 327 -4.50 11.04 -6.20
N ARG A 328 -3.86 10.02 -5.61
CA ARG A 328 -4.09 8.59 -5.90
C ARG A 328 -5.41 8.08 -5.33
N ILE A 329 -5.99 8.78 -4.35
CA ILE A 329 -7.29 8.42 -3.79
C ILE A 329 -8.40 8.93 -4.71
N HIS A 330 -9.25 8.01 -5.16
CA HIS A 330 -10.45 8.31 -5.93
C HIS A 330 -11.36 9.30 -5.20
N SER A 331 -11.97 10.22 -5.95
CA SER A 331 -12.79 11.32 -5.41
C SER A 331 -13.92 10.85 -4.47
N LYS A 332 -14.48 9.66 -4.73
CA LYS A 332 -15.50 9.02 -3.87
C LYS A 332 -14.95 8.65 -2.49
N ALA A 333 -13.74 8.11 -2.41
CA ALA A 333 -13.09 7.77 -1.14
C ALA A 333 -12.72 9.03 -0.35
N LYS A 334 -12.24 10.08 -1.03
CA LYS A 334 -11.93 11.37 -0.39
C LYS A 334 -13.13 11.96 0.38
N LYS A 335 -14.34 11.86 -0.17
CA LYS A 335 -15.57 12.39 0.45
C LYS A 335 -15.84 11.80 1.84
N ASN A 336 -15.44 10.55 2.09
CA ASN A 336 -15.62 9.87 3.36
C ASN A 336 -14.47 10.17 4.36
N ARG A 337 -13.26 10.52 3.90
CA ARG A 337 -12.06 10.63 4.74
C ARG A 337 -12.17 11.57 5.95
N LYS A 338 -13.04 12.58 5.87
CA LYS A 338 -13.39 13.44 7.01
C LYS A 338 -13.91 12.67 8.23
N TYR A 339 -14.43 11.46 8.05
CA TYR A 339 -14.95 10.59 9.11
C TYR A 339 -13.93 9.54 9.60
N THR A 340 -12.77 9.44 8.96
CA THR A 340 -11.75 8.40 9.20
C THR A 340 -10.55 8.89 10.00
N THR A 341 -10.63 10.07 10.62
CA THR A 341 -9.51 10.70 11.33
C THR A 341 -9.24 10.06 12.69
N GLU A 342 -10.30 9.75 13.43
CA GLU A 342 -10.24 9.15 14.77
C GLU A 342 -9.71 7.71 14.70
N HIS A 343 -8.70 7.40 15.51
CA HIS A 343 -8.16 6.04 15.65
C HIS A 343 -9.07 5.18 16.52
N PHE A 344 -9.16 3.89 16.20
CA PHE A 344 -9.80 2.89 17.05
C PHE A 344 -8.87 2.47 18.19
N GLN A 345 -9.45 2.24 19.36
CA GLN A 345 -8.71 1.65 20.48
C GLN A 345 -8.54 0.14 20.25
N PRO A 346 -7.47 -0.49 20.77
CA PRO A 346 -7.24 -1.89 20.48
C PRO A 346 -8.38 -2.80 21.01
N GLU A 347 -9.16 -2.42 22.03
CA GLU A 347 -10.30 -3.22 22.56
C GLU A 347 -11.41 -3.35 21.51
N GLN A 348 -11.48 -2.38 20.60
CA GLN A 348 -12.44 -2.36 19.50
C GLN A 348 -11.98 -3.20 18.31
N LEU A 349 -10.72 -3.64 18.28
CA LEU A 349 -10.08 -4.32 17.16
C LEU A 349 -9.65 -5.72 17.57
N LYS A 350 -10.50 -6.72 17.26
CA LYS A 350 -10.30 -8.12 17.68
C LYS A 350 -9.99 -9.02 16.50
N VAL A 351 -9.19 -10.06 16.75
CA VAL A 351 -8.84 -11.10 15.78
C VAL A 351 -9.33 -12.44 16.31
N TYR A 352 -10.15 -13.13 15.52
CA TYR A 352 -10.56 -14.50 15.81
C TYR A 352 -10.03 -15.41 14.70
N PHE A 353 -9.32 -16.48 15.08
CA PHE A 353 -8.73 -17.43 14.14
C PHE A 353 -9.70 -18.55 13.78
N ASN A 354 -10.49 -19.01 14.75
CA ASN A 354 -11.40 -20.13 14.58
C ASN A 354 -12.54 -20.07 15.62
N LYS A 355 -13.59 -20.88 15.41
CA LYS A 355 -14.72 -21.01 16.34
C LYS A 355 -14.31 -21.48 17.75
N LYS A 356 -13.39 -22.44 17.86
CA LYS A 356 -12.92 -23.00 19.14
C LYS A 356 -12.27 -21.95 20.04
N GLN A 357 -11.57 -20.98 19.47
CA GLN A 357 -11.05 -19.82 20.20
C GLN A 357 -12.17 -19.05 20.90
N ILE A 358 -13.25 -18.81 20.17
CA ILE A 358 -14.38 -18.03 20.66
C ILE A 358 -15.14 -18.80 21.75
N GLU A 359 -15.37 -20.10 21.55
CA GLU A 359 -16.02 -20.97 22.53
C GLU A 359 -15.28 -21.04 23.87
N ASN A 360 -13.96 -20.88 23.85
CA ASN A 360 -13.13 -20.92 25.06
C ASN A 360 -12.99 -19.56 25.77
N ILE A 361 -13.44 -18.45 25.17
CA ILE A 361 -13.39 -17.11 25.79
C ILE A 361 -13.93 -17.09 27.23
N PRO A 362 -15.09 -17.71 27.58
CA PRO A 362 -15.64 -17.65 28.94
C PRO A 362 -14.74 -18.30 30.00
N TYR A 363 -14.03 -19.36 29.59
CA TYR A 363 -13.20 -20.21 30.43
C TYR A 363 -11.72 -19.77 30.40
N SER A 364 -11.33 -18.95 29.44
CA SER A 364 -9.99 -18.39 29.37
C SER A 364 -9.68 -17.55 30.62
N GLU A 365 -8.74 -18.05 31.44
CA GLU A 365 -8.10 -17.26 32.50
C GLU A 365 -6.99 -16.34 31.94
N ALA A 366 -6.61 -16.55 30.67
CA ALA A 366 -5.37 -16.06 30.08
C ALA A 366 -5.36 -14.54 29.78
N THR A 367 -4.81 -13.77 30.71
CA THR A 367 -3.69 -12.87 30.43
C THR A 367 -2.45 -13.71 30.09
N PHE A 368 -2.07 -13.81 28.82
CA PHE A 368 -0.71 -14.28 28.50
C PHE A 368 0.24 -13.10 28.80
N GLU A 369 0.76 -13.08 30.03
CA GLU A 369 1.59 -12.05 30.67
C GLU A 369 2.60 -11.43 29.69
N SER A 370 2.29 -10.27 29.11
CA SER A 370 2.72 -8.97 29.63
C SER A 370 1.91 -7.80 29.03
N SER A 371 0.80 -8.07 28.32
CA SER A 371 0.23 -7.13 27.34
C SER A 371 -1.04 -6.37 27.72
N ARG A 372 -1.62 -6.59 28.91
CA ARG A 372 -2.81 -5.87 29.43
C ARG A 372 -4.05 -5.84 28.51
N PHE A 373 -4.12 -6.67 27.47
CA PHE A 373 -5.28 -6.73 26.57
C PHE A 373 -6.00 -8.07 26.71
N VAL A 374 -7.24 -8.00 27.19
CA VAL A 374 -8.16 -9.14 27.33
C VAL A 374 -9.39 -8.81 26.48
N ASP A 375 -9.95 -9.81 25.79
CA ASP A 375 -11.29 -9.72 25.19
C ASP A 375 -12.37 -9.76 26.30
N SER A 376 -12.25 -8.82 27.25
CA SER A 376 -12.95 -8.83 28.52
C SER A 376 -14.44 -8.57 28.32
N ASP A 377 -14.81 -7.71 27.38
CA ASP A 377 -16.21 -7.42 27.08
C ASP A 377 -16.92 -8.62 26.47
N ALA A 378 -16.30 -9.34 25.52
CA ALA A 378 -16.90 -10.57 24.99
C ALA A 378 -16.93 -11.67 26.05
N ARG A 379 -15.90 -11.78 26.88
CA ARG A 379 -15.86 -12.73 28.00
C ARG A 379 -16.96 -12.45 29.02
N ASP A 380 -17.08 -11.21 29.46
CA ASP A 380 -18.07 -10.80 30.44
C ASP A 380 -19.48 -10.98 29.87
N ASN A 381 -19.68 -10.65 28.59
CA ASN A 381 -20.93 -10.91 27.88
C ASN A 381 -21.26 -12.40 27.82
N MET A 382 -20.32 -13.25 27.44
CA MET A 382 -20.54 -14.69 27.33
C MET A 382 -20.69 -15.38 28.68
N ARG A 383 -20.09 -14.85 29.76
CA ARG A 383 -20.34 -15.30 31.13
C ARG A 383 -21.71 -14.88 31.63
N LYS A 384 -22.10 -13.64 31.35
CA LYS A 384 -23.39 -13.08 31.77
C LYS A 384 -24.57 -13.68 31.00
N TYR A 385 -24.37 -13.95 29.71
CA TYR A 385 -25.37 -14.52 28.81
C TYR A 385 -24.76 -15.70 28.03
N PRO A 386 -24.66 -16.88 28.67
CA PRO A 386 -24.13 -18.08 28.05
C PRO A 386 -24.87 -18.43 26.77
N ILE A 387 -24.15 -18.82 25.71
CA ILE A 387 -24.75 -19.21 24.43
C ILE A 387 -25.80 -20.30 24.61
N SER A 388 -25.55 -21.28 25.50
CA SER A 388 -26.48 -22.38 25.81
C SER A 388 -27.87 -21.93 26.28
N GLU A 389 -27.99 -20.72 26.81
CA GLU A 389 -29.22 -20.19 27.40
C GLU A 389 -29.98 -19.25 26.46
N ARG A 390 -29.37 -18.85 25.34
CA ARG A 390 -29.97 -17.91 24.38
C ARG A 390 -31.07 -18.60 23.57
N LYS A 391 -32.25 -17.98 23.53
CA LYS A 391 -33.46 -18.51 22.88
C LYS A 391 -34.30 -17.37 22.30
N ASN A 392 -33.68 -16.56 21.46
CA ASN A 392 -34.29 -15.38 20.84
C ASN A 392 -35.16 -15.79 19.65
N LYS A 393 -35.85 -14.82 19.03
CA LYS A 393 -36.71 -15.10 17.88
C LYS A 393 -35.94 -15.73 16.72
N GLY A 394 -34.72 -15.24 16.46
CA GLY A 394 -33.86 -15.74 15.40
C GLY A 394 -34.51 -15.70 14.02
N GLN A 395 -35.33 -14.69 13.72
CA GLN A 395 -36.02 -14.64 12.43
C GLN A 395 -35.03 -14.43 11.30
N ILE A 396 -35.08 -15.27 10.27
CA ILE A 396 -34.28 -15.12 9.07
C ILE A 396 -35.13 -14.42 8.00
N LYS A 397 -34.60 -13.37 7.38
CA LYS A 397 -35.27 -12.61 6.32
C LYS A 397 -34.31 -12.29 5.19
N THR A 398 -34.86 -12.13 3.99
CA THR A 398 -34.14 -11.50 2.87
C THR A 398 -34.42 -10.01 2.83
N ILE A 399 -33.42 -9.23 2.42
CA ILE A 399 -33.57 -7.79 2.20
C ILE A 399 -32.96 -7.40 0.85
N LYS A 400 -33.80 -6.77 0.02
CA LYS A 400 -33.39 -6.22 -1.27
C LYS A 400 -32.82 -4.82 -1.11
N GLY A 401 -31.61 -4.61 -1.60
CA GLY A 401 -31.00 -3.28 -1.68
C GLY A 401 -29.50 -3.29 -1.44
N ARG A 402 -28.99 -2.15 -0.99
CA ARG A 402 -27.56 -1.97 -0.68
C ARG A 402 -27.35 -1.75 0.82
N ILE A 403 -26.14 -2.03 1.31
CA ILE A 403 -25.83 -2.04 2.74
C ILE A 403 -26.03 -0.67 3.39
N GLU A 404 -25.68 0.40 2.68
CA GLU A 404 -25.80 1.78 3.13
C GLU A 404 -27.25 2.27 3.30
N GLN A 405 -28.23 1.48 2.85
CA GLN A 405 -29.65 1.70 3.08
C GLN A 405 -30.21 0.70 4.10
N ALA A 406 -29.80 -0.57 4.01
CA ALA A 406 -30.27 -1.65 4.88
C ALA A 406 -29.98 -1.38 6.37
N VAL A 407 -28.80 -0.83 6.69
CA VAL A 407 -28.42 -0.45 8.06
C VAL A 407 -29.42 0.51 8.69
N PHE A 408 -29.98 1.44 7.90
CA PHE A 408 -30.92 2.42 8.41
C PHE A 408 -32.33 1.87 8.63
N ARG A 409 -32.66 0.71 8.05
CA ARG A 409 -33.92 0.00 8.29
C ARG A 409 -34.03 -0.66 9.66
N VAL A 410 -32.90 -0.99 10.30
CA VAL A 410 -32.91 -1.57 11.64
C VAL A 410 -33.54 -0.60 12.65
N PRO A 411 -34.43 -1.03 13.55
CA PRO A 411 -35.05 -0.13 14.53
C PRO A 411 -34.02 0.61 15.42
N PRO A 412 -34.32 1.84 15.88
CA PRO A 412 -33.47 2.55 16.84
C PRO A 412 -33.23 1.73 18.12
N GLY A 413 -32.03 1.86 18.70
CA GLY A 413 -31.67 1.18 19.96
C GLY A 413 -31.28 -0.30 19.81
N LYS A 414 -31.33 -0.86 18.60
CA LYS A 414 -30.87 -2.23 18.32
C LYS A 414 -29.39 -2.25 17.91
N GLN A 415 -28.67 -3.30 18.29
CA GLN A 415 -27.31 -3.55 17.83
C GLN A 415 -27.35 -4.08 16.40
N ILE A 416 -26.40 -3.61 15.58
CA ILE A 416 -26.25 -4.02 14.18
C ILE A 416 -24.86 -4.62 14.04
N ILE A 417 -24.78 -5.87 13.60
CA ILE A 417 -23.52 -6.53 13.24
C ILE A 417 -23.57 -6.83 11.75
N ILE A 418 -22.58 -6.37 11.00
CA ILE A 418 -22.54 -6.50 9.54
C ILE A 418 -21.37 -7.40 9.14
N LEU A 419 -21.64 -8.38 8.28
CA LEU A 419 -20.61 -9.12 7.59
C LEU A 419 -20.08 -8.32 6.39
N ASP A 420 -18.82 -7.94 6.47
CA ASP A 420 -18.05 -7.34 5.40
C ASP A 420 -17.40 -8.46 4.56
N PHE A 421 -17.70 -8.46 3.25
CA PHE A 421 -17.19 -9.40 2.26
C PHE A 421 -15.77 -9.00 1.85
N ALA A 422 -14.87 -9.08 2.82
CA ALA A 422 -13.57 -8.46 2.78
C ALA A 422 -12.59 -9.19 1.86
N ASP A 423 -11.63 -8.44 1.33
CA ASP A 423 -10.38 -9.00 0.81
C ASP A 423 -9.47 -9.47 1.98
N ASP A 424 -8.85 -10.65 1.85
CA ASP A 424 -8.05 -11.24 2.93
C ASP A 424 -6.75 -10.49 3.20
N ARG A 425 -6.29 -9.66 2.26
CA ARG A 425 -4.97 -9.02 2.29
C ARG A 425 -5.03 -7.53 2.01
N MET A 426 -6.06 -7.03 1.35
CA MET A 426 -6.22 -5.61 1.02
C MET A 426 -7.24 -4.93 1.95
N PRO A 427 -6.82 -4.03 2.86
CA PRO A 427 -7.75 -3.25 3.68
C PRO A 427 -8.76 -2.49 2.82
N GLY A 428 -10.05 -2.79 2.96
CA GLY A 428 -11.13 -2.07 2.29
C GLY A 428 -11.20 -2.34 0.79
N GLY A 429 -10.58 -3.41 0.31
CA GLY A 429 -10.54 -3.74 -1.10
C GLY A 429 -10.03 -2.58 -1.98
N LEU A 430 -10.67 -2.39 -3.12
CA LEU A 430 -10.33 -1.32 -4.07
C LEU A 430 -11.02 0.02 -3.74
N PHE A 431 -11.33 0.26 -2.45
CA PHE A 431 -12.00 1.48 -1.96
C PHE A 431 -11.27 2.75 -2.40
N LEU A 432 -9.95 2.77 -2.31
CA LEU A 432 -9.14 3.92 -2.72
C LEU A 432 -9.18 4.17 -4.23
N TYR A 433 -9.55 3.16 -5.02
CA TYR A 433 -9.57 3.21 -6.48
C TYR A 433 -10.97 3.44 -7.07
N GLY A 434 -12.00 3.61 -6.23
CA GLY A 434 -13.34 3.92 -6.71
C GLY A 434 -14.23 2.71 -6.98
N ALA A 435 -13.79 1.49 -6.64
CA ALA A 435 -14.62 0.30 -6.76
C ALA A 435 -15.90 0.41 -5.91
N SER A 436 -16.92 -0.40 -6.21
CA SER A 436 -18.26 -0.25 -5.64
C SER A 436 -18.90 -1.58 -5.20
N THR A 437 -18.08 -2.56 -4.87
CA THR A 437 -18.48 -3.81 -4.20
C THR A 437 -18.91 -3.53 -2.74
N GLN A 438 -19.31 -4.58 -2.01
CA GLN A 438 -19.93 -4.43 -0.68
C GLN A 438 -18.94 -3.85 0.34
N GLU A 439 -17.72 -4.36 0.42
CA GLU A 439 -16.65 -3.87 1.31
C GLU A 439 -16.36 -2.38 1.09
N GLU A 440 -16.16 -1.95 -0.16
CA GLU A 440 -15.90 -0.55 -0.48
C GLU A 440 -17.09 0.32 -0.13
N THR A 441 -18.31 -0.20 -0.30
CA THR A 441 -19.53 0.51 0.06
C THR A 441 -19.65 0.71 1.57
N ILE A 442 -19.25 -0.27 2.39
CA ILE A 442 -19.10 -0.09 3.83
C ILE A 442 -18.07 1.02 4.08
N CYS A 443 -16.88 0.94 3.47
CA CYS A 443 -15.82 1.93 3.64
C CYS A 443 -16.21 3.36 3.21
N TYR A 444 -17.01 3.56 2.15
CA TYR A 444 -17.50 4.88 1.74
C TYR A 444 -18.53 5.48 2.69
N ASN A 445 -19.17 4.67 3.53
CA ASN A 445 -20.26 5.11 4.38
C ASN A 445 -19.96 4.90 5.86
N SER A 446 -18.73 4.58 6.23
CA SER A 446 -18.35 4.41 7.63
C SER A 446 -16.89 4.81 7.89
N ASN A 447 -16.45 4.68 9.14
CA ASN A 447 -15.04 4.73 9.49
C ASN A 447 -14.34 3.34 9.50
N THR A 448 -14.92 2.32 8.85
CA THR A 448 -14.35 0.95 8.80
C THR A 448 -12.95 0.93 8.19
N TYR A 449 -12.72 1.69 7.11
CA TYR A 449 -11.40 1.75 6.48
C TYR A 449 -10.30 2.18 7.47
N ARG A 450 -10.64 3.08 8.40
CA ARG A 450 -9.72 3.49 9.47
C ARG A 450 -9.39 2.34 10.41
N ALA A 451 -10.39 1.58 10.85
CA ALA A 451 -10.16 0.39 11.68
C ALA A 451 -9.24 -0.64 10.99
N LEU A 452 -9.42 -0.87 9.69
CA LEU A 452 -8.55 -1.78 8.92
C LEU A 452 -7.11 -1.26 8.80
N LEU A 453 -6.91 0.06 8.68
CA LEU A 453 -5.58 0.66 8.76
C LEU A 453 -4.98 0.58 10.16
N ASP A 454 -5.80 0.70 11.21
CA ASP A 454 -5.34 0.56 12.59
C ASP A 454 -4.94 -0.89 12.89
N PHE A 455 -5.64 -1.89 12.34
CA PHE A 455 -5.13 -3.26 12.28
C PHE A 455 -3.76 -3.31 11.58
N LYS A 456 -3.66 -2.75 10.37
CA LYS A 456 -2.43 -2.80 9.57
C LYS A 456 -1.22 -2.21 10.31
N TYR A 457 -1.35 -0.99 10.83
CA TYR A 457 -0.22 -0.23 11.35
C TYR A 457 -0.03 -0.37 12.86
N GLN A 458 -1.09 -0.54 13.64
CA GLN A 458 -0.97 -0.66 15.09
C GLN A 458 -0.84 -2.11 15.55
N ARG A 459 -1.52 -3.08 14.89
CA ARG A 459 -1.48 -4.49 15.29
C ARG A 459 -0.42 -5.30 14.54
N PHE A 460 -0.23 -5.02 13.25
CA PHE A 460 0.53 -5.92 12.36
C PHE A 460 1.82 -5.32 11.79
N ASP A 461 2.33 -4.24 12.38
CA ASP A 461 3.60 -3.61 12.00
C ASP A 461 3.69 -3.28 10.49
N GLY A 462 2.58 -2.76 9.95
CA GLY A 462 2.43 -2.37 8.55
C GLY A 462 2.02 -3.50 7.60
N GLY A 463 1.87 -4.73 8.08
CA GLY A 463 1.25 -5.83 7.32
C GLY A 463 -0.26 -5.88 7.50
N PHE A 464 -1.01 -6.56 6.63
CA PHE A 464 -2.43 -6.82 6.83
C PHE A 464 -2.78 -8.22 6.37
N MET A 465 -3.56 -8.93 7.19
CA MET A 465 -4.17 -10.19 6.79
C MET A 465 -5.41 -10.50 7.62
N ILE A 466 -6.35 -11.21 7.02
CA ILE A 466 -7.46 -11.88 7.70
C ILE A 466 -7.12 -13.39 7.77
N PRO A 467 -7.21 -14.05 8.96
CA PRO A 467 -6.90 -15.48 9.05
C PRO A 467 -7.80 -16.35 8.16
N GLU A 468 -7.25 -17.45 7.63
CA GLU A 468 -7.95 -18.33 6.67
C GLU A 468 -9.26 -18.88 7.24
N PHE A 469 -9.32 -19.32 8.49
CA PHE A 469 -10.55 -19.82 9.13
C PHE A 469 -11.21 -18.79 10.05
N GLY A 470 -10.68 -17.56 10.02
CA GLY A 470 -10.98 -16.51 10.97
C GLY A 470 -11.61 -15.26 10.38
N CYS A 471 -11.70 -14.24 11.22
CA CYS A 471 -12.23 -12.92 10.90
C CYS A 471 -11.60 -11.82 11.78
N LEU A 472 -11.72 -10.58 11.33
CA LEU A 472 -11.49 -9.38 12.14
C LEU A 472 -12.84 -8.88 12.64
N TYR A 473 -12.92 -8.53 13.92
CA TYR A 473 -14.11 -7.92 14.51
C TYR A 473 -13.80 -6.47 14.90
N ILE A 474 -14.62 -5.53 14.42
CA ILE A 474 -14.47 -4.09 14.65
C ILE A 474 -15.71 -3.57 15.38
N LYS A 475 -15.51 -3.07 16.60
CA LYS A 475 -16.59 -2.59 17.46
C LYS A 475 -16.86 -1.10 17.32
N ASN A 476 -18.13 -0.69 17.34
CA ASN A 476 -18.58 0.71 17.35
C ASN A 476 -18.10 1.54 16.15
N VAL A 477 -18.21 0.97 14.94
CA VAL A 477 -18.06 1.71 13.69
C VAL A 477 -19.20 2.71 13.54
N LYS A 478 -18.87 3.97 13.24
CA LYS A 478 -19.85 5.00 12.90
C LYS A 478 -20.22 4.82 11.42
N PHE A 479 -21.46 4.43 11.14
CA PHE A 479 -22.01 4.26 9.80
C PHE A 479 -22.95 5.42 9.47
N TYR A 480 -22.64 6.16 8.41
CA TYR A 480 -23.30 7.39 8.00
C TYR A 480 -24.29 7.15 6.86
N GLN A 481 -25.41 7.86 6.91
CA GLN A 481 -26.40 7.77 5.86
C GLN A 481 -25.90 8.54 4.62
N PRO A 482 -25.93 7.93 3.40
CA PRO A 482 -25.38 8.57 2.20
C PRO A 482 -26.02 9.93 1.88
N VAL A 483 -27.33 10.03 2.06
CA VAL A 483 -28.14 11.21 1.71
C VAL A 483 -28.18 12.28 2.79
N ASN A 484 -27.90 11.92 4.05
CA ASN A 484 -27.86 12.86 5.18
C ASN A 484 -26.74 12.45 6.14
N PRO A 485 -25.50 12.92 5.92
CA PRO A 485 -24.36 12.47 6.71
C PRO A 485 -24.38 12.90 8.18
N ASN A 486 -25.30 13.77 8.60
CA ASN A 486 -25.53 14.07 10.01
C ASN A 486 -26.25 12.91 10.74
N VAL A 487 -26.93 12.05 9.98
CA VAL A 487 -27.57 10.83 10.49
C VAL A 487 -26.56 9.69 10.41
N ASN A 488 -26.27 9.10 11.56
CA ASN A 488 -25.39 7.94 11.68
C ASN A 488 -25.94 6.92 12.68
N LYS A 489 -25.49 5.67 12.55
CA LYS A 489 -25.69 4.59 13.52
C LYS A 489 -24.35 3.98 13.89
N ASN A 490 -24.24 3.51 15.13
CA ASN A 490 -23.14 2.65 15.52
C ASN A 490 -23.44 1.22 15.06
N VAL A 491 -22.47 0.60 14.41
CA VAL A 491 -22.54 -0.79 13.94
C VAL A 491 -21.24 -1.50 14.32
N ASP A 492 -21.29 -2.82 14.41
CA ASP A 492 -20.10 -3.65 14.47
C ASP A 492 -19.86 -4.30 13.12
N ILE A 493 -18.61 -4.52 12.75
CA ILE A 493 -18.21 -5.12 11.47
C ILE A 493 -17.45 -6.42 11.73
N ILE A 494 -17.84 -7.48 11.02
CA ILE A 494 -17.07 -8.71 10.90
C ILE A 494 -16.46 -8.72 9.50
N ALA A 495 -15.16 -8.48 9.38
CA ALA A 495 -14.44 -8.60 8.11
C ALA A 495 -13.93 -10.03 7.95
N ALA A 496 -14.45 -10.73 6.95
CA ALA A 496 -14.06 -12.10 6.63
C ALA A 496 -13.98 -12.28 5.11
N ALA A 497 -12.91 -12.94 4.66
CA ALA A 497 -12.70 -13.21 3.25
C ALA A 497 -13.15 -14.62 2.87
N CYS A 498 -13.94 -14.75 1.81
CA CYS A 498 -14.22 -16.04 1.19
C CYS A 498 -13.05 -16.45 0.27
N TYR A 499 -13.02 -17.71 -0.17
CA TYR A 499 -12.02 -18.16 -1.11
C TYR A 499 -12.27 -17.58 -2.51
N ASP A 500 -11.21 -17.15 -3.17
CA ASP A 500 -11.29 -16.62 -4.53
C ASP A 500 -11.06 -17.70 -5.58
N LEU A 501 -12.11 -18.03 -6.34
CA LEU A 501 -12.07 -19.04 -7.39
C LEU A 501 -11.57 -18.50 -8.73
N THR A 502 -11.34 -17.19 -8.82
CA THR A 502 -10.79 -16.55 -10.02
C THR A 502 -9.27 -16.62 -10.09
N GLU A 503 -8.62 -16.90 -8.95
CA GLU A 503 -7.16 -16.86 -8.77
C GLU A 503 -6.55 -15.46 -8.99
N VAL A 504 -7.37 -14.41 -9.15
CA VAL A 504 -6.93 -13.02 -9.40
C VAL A 504 -6.74 -12.25 -8.09
N HIS A 505 -7.48 -12.58 -7.03
CA HIS A 505 -7.62 -11.82 -5.78
C HIS A 505 -7.83 -12.73 -4.54
N GLY A 506 -6.78 -13.10 -3.80
CA GLY A 506 -6.92 -13.60 -2.42
C GLY A 506 -6.90 -15.13 -2.20
N LEU A 507 -6.77 -15.57 -0.93
CA LEU A 507 -6.46 -16.91 -0.32
C LEU A 507 -6.25 -18.18 -1.19
N HIS A 508 -7.03 -18.46 -2.22
CA HIS A 508 -6.93 -19.74 -2.94
C HIS A 508 -5.87 -19.72 -4.04
N ILE A 509 -5.01 -20.73 -4.04
CA ILE A 509 -4.23 -21.17 -5.20
C ILE A 509 -4.74 -22.59 -5.42
N LYS A 510 -5.11 -22.97 -6.65
CA LYS A 510 -5.36 -24.38 -6.95
C LYS A 510 -4.09 -25.17 -6.64
N SER A 511 -4.04 -25.79 -5.46
CA SER A 511 -2.99 -26.75 -5.13
C SER A 511 -3.30 -28.06 -5.83
N LYS A 512 -2.26 -28.87 -6.10
CA LYS A 512 -2.41 -30.26 -6.58
C LYS A 512 -3.16 -31.16 -5.58
N GLU A 513 -3.34 -30.70 -4.35
CA GLU A 513 -4.14 -31.29 -3.29
C GLU A 513 -5.40 -30.43 -3.17
N ASP A 514 -6.52 -30.86 -3.75
CA ASP A 514 -7.79 -30.16 -3.60
C ASP A 514 -8.22 -30.27 -2.13
N LYS A 515 -7.99 -29.18 -1.37
CA LYS A 515 -8.64 -29.01 -0.07
C LYS A 515 -10.15 -28.98 -0.31
N ASP A 516 -10.92 -29.61 0.58
CA ASP A 516 -12.37 -29.47 0.60
C ASP A 516 -12.73 -28.01 0.95
N LEU A 517 -12.96 -27.23 -0.10
CA LEU A 517 -13.26 -25.80 -0.05
C LEU A 517 -14.54 -25.52 0.73
N GLU A 518 -15.55 -26.39 0.60
CA GLU A 518 -16.82 -26.25 1.29
C GLU A 518 -16.63 -26.43 2.79
N SER A 519 -15.88 -27.46 3.20
CA SER A 519 -15.51 -27.68 4.62
C SER A 519 -14.74 -26.49 5.19
N CYS A 520 -13.77 -25.95 4.43
CA CYS A 520 -13.01 -24.79 4.86
C CYS A 520 -13.89 -23.52 4.98
N THR A 521 -14.79 -23.30 4.01
CA THR A 521 -15.74 -22.18 4.03
C THR A 521 -16.72 -22.31 5.19
N LYS A 522 -17.19 -23.53 5.48
CA LYS A 522 -18.03 -23.81 6.64
C LYS A 522 -17.36 -23.43 7.95
N LYS A 523 -16.10 -23.84 8.17
CA LYS A 523 -15.32 -23.46 9.37
C LYS A 523 -15.25 -21.95 9.55
N LYS A 524 -15.11 -21.19 8.46
CA LYS A 524 -15.12 -19.73 8.49
C LYS A 524 -16.50 -19.17 8.88
N PHE A 525 -17.58 -19.71 8.32
CA PHE A 525 -18.95 -19.28 8.67
C PHE A 525 -19.27 -19.55 10.13
N GLU A 526 -18.83 -20.70 10.65
CA GLU A 526 -18.88 -21.03 12.07
C GLU A 526 -18.15 -19.99 12.93
N THR A 527 -16.95 -19.55 12.53
CA THR A 527 -16.22 -18.48 13.22
C THR A 527 -16.94 -17.14 13.14
N ILE A 528 -17.52 -16.78 11.99
CA ILE A 528 -18.30 -15.54 11.81
C ILE A 528 -19.47 -15.52 12.80
N ILE A 529 -20.28 -16.59 12.84
CA ILE A 529 -21.44 -16.68 13.75
C ILE A 529 -20.99 -16.67 15.21
N ALA A 530 -19.97 -17.44 15.58
CA ALA A 530 -19.45 -17.44 16.94
C ALA A 530 -18.96 -16.05 17.35
N SER A 531 -18.28 -15.32 16.47
CA SER A 531 -17.77 -13.97 16.77
C SER A 531 -18.90 -12.97 16.99
N ALA A 532 -19.99 -13.08 16.20
CA ALA A 532 -21.20 -12.29 16.39
C ALA A 532 -21.87 -12.60 17.73
N GLN A 533 -21.95 -13.87 18.13
CA GLN A 533 -22.53 -14.29 19.41
C GLN A 533 -21.72 -13.79 20.61
N ALA A 534 -20.40 -13.88 20.53
CA ALA A 534 -19.52 -13.42 21.59
C ALA A 534 -19.67 -11.91 21.87
N ASN A 535 -20.01 -11.14 20.83
CA ASN A 535 -20.11 -9.69 20.89
C ASN A 535 -21.55 -9.14 20.84
N SER A 536 -22.57 -10.01 20.83
CA SER A 536 -23.97 -9.56 20.82
C SER A 536 -24.42 -9.08 22.21
N ASN A 537 -25.08 -7.92 22.26
CA ASN A 537 -25.63 -7.33 23.47
C ASN A 537 -26.89 -8.07 23.94
N ASP A 538 -27.20 -7.95 25.23
CA ASP A 538 -28.45 -8.41 25.85
C ASP A 538 -28.86 -9.82 25.39
N ASN A 539 -27.99 -10.82 25.61
CA ASN A 539 -28.15 -12.21 25.16
C ASN A 539 -28.38 -12.41 23.63
N GLY A 540 -28.36 -11.34 22.83
CA GLY A 540 -28.70 -11.34 21.42
C GLY A 540 -30.13 -10.87 21.08
N GLU A 541 -31.02 -10.64 22.05
CA GLU A 541 -32.42 -10.21 21.83
C GLU A 541 -32.54 -8.83 21.16
N ASN A 542 -31.48 -8.02 21.22
CA ASN A 542 -31.42 -6.72 20.56
C ASN A 542 -30.51 -6.68 19.34
N THR A 543 -30.06 -7.84 18.85
CA THR A 543 -29.02 -7.92 17.83
C THR A 543 -29.58 -8.31 16.46
N TYR A 544 -29.31 -7.47 15.47
CA TYR A 544 -29.58 -7.69 14.05
C TYR A 544 -28.27 -8.03 13.34
N LEU A 545 -28.20 -9.23 12.76
CA LEU A 545 -27.05 -9.70 12.00
C LEU A 545 -27.33 -9.56 10.50
N ILE A 546 -26.53 -8.75 9.80
CA ILE A 546 -26.65 -8.54 8.35
C ILE A 546 -25.60 -9.37 7.64
N LEU A 547 -26.05 -10.43 6.95
CA LEU A 547 -25.27 -11.34 6.13
C LEU A 547 -25.58 -11.11 4.64
N GLY A 548 -25.15 -12.04 3.79
CA GLY A 548 -25.52 -12.07 2.39
C GLY A 548 -24.66 -13.04 1.57
N PRO A 549 -24.66 -12.89 0.24
CA PRO A 549 -23.97 -13.78 -0.70
C PRO A 549 -22.46 -13.52 -0.74
N ILE A 550 -21.77 -13.74 0.38
CA ILE A 550 -20.32 -13.56 0.49
C ILE A 550 -19.58 -14.43 -0.54
N GLY A 551 -18.64 -13.84 -1.27
CA GLY A 551 -17.85 -14.55 -2.28
C GLY A 551 -18.57 -14.85 -3.61
N CYS A 552 -19.89 -14.68 -3.72
CA CYS A 552 -20.65 -14.98 -4.96
C CYS A 552 -20.63 -13.83 -5.99
N GLY A 553 -19.63 -12.95 -5.92
CA GLY A 553 -19.45 -11.79 -6.79
C GLY A 553 -18.11 -11.88 -7.49
N ALA A 554 -17.18 -11.01 -7.09
CA ALA A 554 -15.82 -10.99 -7.63
C ALA A 554 -15.08 -12.34 -7.50
N PHE A 555 -15.35 -13.09 -6.42
CA PHE A 555 -14.68 -14.37 -6.12
C PHE A 555 -15.36 -15.60 -6.72
N GLN A 556 -16.47 -15.41 -7.47
CA GLN A 556 -17.16 -16.44 -8.26
C GLN A 556 -17.56 -17.72 -7.51
N ASN A 557 -17.78 -17.65 -6.19
CA ASN A 557 -18.35 -18.79 -5.46
C ASN A 557 -19.79 -19.04 -5.91
N ASP A 558 -20.17 -20.31 -5.99
CA ASP A 558 -21.54 -20.69 -6.29
C ASP A 558 -22.50 -20.24 -5.17
N ILE A 559 -23.56 -19.56 -5.56
CA ILE A 559 -24.53 -18.98 -4.62
C ILE A 559 -25.35 -20.06 -3.91
N LYS A 560 -25.63 -21.19 -4.56
CA LYS A 560 -26.37 -22.28 -3.95
C LYS A 560 -25.52 -22.94 -2.86
N THR A 561 -24.27 -23.29 -3.17
CA THR A 561 -23.32 -23.83 -2.18
C THR A 561 -23.14 -22.90 -0.98
N ILE A 562 -22.91 -21.60 -1.21
CA ILE A 562 -22.76 -20.62 -0.11
C ILE A 562 -24.02 -20.54 0.75
N THR A 563 -25.21 -20.62 0.13
CA THR A 563 -26.48 -20.58 0.85
C THR A 563 -26.71 -21.85 1.67
N GLU A 564 -26.42 -23.03 1.11
CA GLU A 564 -26.50 -24.32 1.82
C GLU A 564 -25.54 -24.37 3.02
N LEU A 565 -24.34 -23.80 2.89
CA LEU A 565 -23.39 -23.68 4.00
C LEU A 565 -23.91 -22.74 5.11
N TRP A 566 -24.53 -21.61 4.74
CA TRP A 566 -25.17 -20.73 5.72
C TRP A 566 -26.31 -21.43 6.45
N GLU A 567 -27.18 -22.15 5.72
CA GLU A 567 -28.28 -22.93 6.30
C GLU A 567 -27.71 -23.95 7.29
N ASN A 568 -26.69 -24.71 6.86
CA ASN A 568 -26.07 -25.73 7.70
C ASN A 568 -25.55 -25.14 9.02
N VAL A 569 -24.84 -24.02 8.97
CA VAL A 569 -24.30 -23.36 10.17
C VAL A 569 -25.42 -22.77 11.03
N LEU A 570 -26.38 -22.05 10.43
CA LEU A 570 -27.43 -21.36 11.18
C LEU A 570 -28.45 -22.33 11.80
N SER A 571 -28.74 -23.46 11.13
CA SER A 571 -29.61 -24.53 11.64
C SER A 571 -28.91 -25.49 12.61
N SER A 572 -27.58 -25.44 12.71
CA SER A 572 -26.84 -26.27 13.67
C SER A 572 -27.20 -25.92 15.12
N PRO A 573 -27.06 -26.85 16.07
CA PRO A 573 -27.19 -26.56 17.50
C PRO A 573 -26.26 -25.45 17.99
N LEU A 574 -26.70 -24.63 18.96
CA LEU A 574 -25.90 -23.62 19.63
C LEU A 574 -24.63 -24.20 20.30
N ASN A 575 -24.75 -25.42 20.83
CA ASN A 575 -23.66 -26.24 21.31
C ASN A 575 -24.07 -27.72 21.24
N GLU A 576 -23.16 -28.62 21.56
CA GLU A 576 -23.36 -30.09 21.50
C GLU A 576 -24.52 -30.62 22.36
N TYR A 577 -24.98 -29.87 23.36
CA TYR A 577 -26.05 -30.26 24.29
C TYR A 577 -27.38 -29.52 24.05
N SER A 578 -27.41 -28.51 23.17
CA SER A 578 -28.58 -27.67 22.95
C SER A 578 -29.43 -28.16 21.78
N LYS A 579 -30.76 -28.10 21.93
CA LYS A 579 -31.69 -28.25 20.79
C LYS A 579 -31.96 -26.93 20.08
N THR A 580 -31.54 -25.81 20.67
CA THR A 580 -31.70 -24.49 20.08
C THR A 580 -30.68 -24.30 18.97
N LYS A 581 -31.11 -23.78 17.82
CA LYS A 581 -30.27 -23.55 16.65
C LYS A 581 -29.45 -22.26 16.76
N GLN A 582 -28.34 -22.17 16.01
CA GLN A 582 -27.44 -21.01 15.99
C GLN A 582 -28.15 -19.67 15.72
N HIS A 583 -29.14 -19.65 14.82
CA HIS A 583 -29.87 -18.41 14.49
C HIS A 583 -30.67 -17.82 15.66
N HIS A 584 -31.07 -18.64 16.65
CA HIS A 584 -31.77 -18.18 17.85
C HIS A 584 -30.85 -17.50 18.87
N ALA A 585 -29.56 -17.33 18.57
CA ALA A 585 -28.70 -16.44 19.33
C ALA A 585 -28.94 -14.96 19.02
N PHE A 586 -29.80 -14.62 18.05
CA PHE A 586 -30.04 -13.24 17.59
C PHE A 586 -31.54 -12.94 17.49
N GLU A 587 -31.90 -11.67 17.41
CA GLU A 587 -33.29 -11.24 17.17
C GLU A 587 -33.69 -11.50 15.72
N GLU A 588 -32.92 -10.95 14.78
CA GLU A 588 -33.09 -11.18 13.35
C GLU A 588 -31.75 -11.34 12.62
N ILE A 589 -31.78 -12.14 11.56
CA ILE A 589 -30.69 -12.31 10.60
C ILE A 589 -31.22 -11.92 9.22
N TRP A 590 -30.53 -11.00 8.56
CA TRP A 590 -30.92 -10.49 7.25
C TRP A 590 -29.90 -10.90 6.19
N PHE A 591 -30.33 -11.66 5.19
CA PHE A 591 -29.55 -11.89 3.97
C PHE A 591 -29.79 -10.76 2.98
N LEU A 592 -28.79 -9.87 2.83
CA LEU A 592 -28.85 -8.69 1.98
C LEU A 592 -28.27 -8.95 0.59
N SER A 593 -29.00 -8.56 -0.45
CA SER A 593 -28.49 -8.53 -1.82
C SER A 593 -29.20 -7.46 -2.66
N GLY A 594 -28.47 -6.88 -3.62
CA GLY A 594 -29.04 -6.00 -4.64
C GLY A 594 -29.65 -6.74 -5.84
N LYS A 595 -29.58 -8.07 -5.84
CA LYS A 595 -29.98 -8.94 -6.96
C LYS A 595 -31.05 -9.94 -6.51
N ASP A 596 -32.16 -9.98 -7.25
CA ASP A 596 -33.33 -10.80 -6.91
C ASP A 596 -33.05 -12.29 -7.02
N ASP A 597 -32.36 -12.72 -8.08
CA ASP A 597 -31.95 -14.11 -8.32
C ASP A 597 -31.16 -14.72 -7.14
N LYS A 598 -30.27 -13.94 -6.52
CA LYS A 598 -29.54 -14.38 -5.32
C LYS A 598 -30.46 -14.50 -4.10
N LEU A 599 -31.40 -13.59 -3.93
CA LEU A 599 -32.34 -13.63 -2.80
C LEU A 599 -33.32 -14.79 -2.94
N GLU A 600 -33.74 -15.11 -4.16
CA GLU A 600 -34.62 -16.24 -4.44
C GLU A 600 -33.99 -17.57 -4.00
N ILE A 601 -32.67 -17.74 -4.15
CA ILE A 601 -31.95 -18.94 -3.68
C ILE A 601 -31.90 -19.00 -2.14
N PHE A 602 -31.67 -17.87 -1.47
CA PHE A 602 -31.79 -17.79 -0.01
C PHE A 602 -33.21 -18.11 0.46
N GLU A 603 -34.22 -17.60 -0.24
CA GLU A 603 -35.63 -17.85 0.06
C GLU A 603 -36.00 -19.32 -0.12
N GLU A 604 -35.54 -19.96 -1.19
CA GLU A 604 -35.77 -21.38 -1.44
C GLU A 604 -35.13 -22.27 -0.35
N ILE A 605 -33.86 -22.06 -0.04
CA ILE A 605 -33.11 -22.94 0.88
C ILE A 605 -33.55 -22.74 2.34
N PHE A 606 -33.87 -21.51 2.75
CA PHE A 606 -34.35 -21.22 4.11
C PHE A 606 -35.88 -21.35 4.25
N ASP A 607 -36.60 -21.80 3.21
CA ASP A 607 -38.07 -21.92 3.17
C ASP A 607 -38.78 -20.61 3.57
N LEU A 608 -38.32 -19.49 2.98
CA LEU A 608 -38.86 -18.15 3.24
C LEU A 608 -39.86 -17.76 2.15
N HIS A 609 -40.97 -17.15 2.55
CA HIS A 609 -41.96 -16.71 1.59
C HIS A 609 -41.53 -15.37 0.93
N PRO A 610 -41.47 -15.25 -0.41
CA PRO A 610 -40.97 -14.03 -1.08
C PRO A 610 -41.70 -12.72 -0.72
N LYS A 611 -42.95 -12.82 -0.27
CA LYS A 611 -43.74 -11.68 0.25
C LYS A 611 -43.18 -11.09 1.55
N GLU A 612 -42.36 -11.83 2.28
CA GLU A 612 -41.70 -11.39 3.52
C GLU A 612 -40.39 -10.63 3.24
N ARG A 613 -39.96 -10.59 1.97
CA ARG A 613 -38.76 -9.86 1.53
C ARG A 613 -38.85 -8.39 1.91
N LEU A 614 -37.88 -7.95 2.71
CA LEU A 614 -37.75 -6.56 3.08
C LEU A 614 -37.12 -5.76 1.93
N HIS A 615 -37.38 -4.45 1.92
CA HIS A 615 -36.74 -3.52 0.99
C HIS A 615 -35.96 -2.48 1.79
N ALA A 616 -34.72 -2.22 1.38
CA ALA A 616 -33.90 -1.18 1.96
C ALA A 616 -34.54 0.22 1.71
N ILE A 617 -34.30 1.15 2.63
CA ILE A 617 -34.96 2.47 2.66
C ILE A 617 -34.30 3.46 1.71
#